data_AF-A0AA87A3F6-F1
#
_entry.id   AF-A0AA87A3F6-F1
#
_cell.length_a   1.000
_cell.length_b   1.000
_cell.length_c   1.000
_cell.angle_alpha   90.00
_cell.angle_beta   90.00
_cell.angle_gamma   90.00
#
_symmetry.space_group_name_H-M   'P 1'
#
loop_
_entity.id
_entity.type
_entity.pdbx_description
1 polymer ?
#
loop_
_entity_poly.entity_id
_entity_poly.type
_entity_poly.pdbx_seq_one_letter_code
_entity_poly.pdbx_strand_id
1 'polypeptide(L)'
;MCTALKANGLRADIEVPLLDQQLRADVLVENRLSFEVQCAPLSGAEFAHRHALYKKLQIKDIWIVGKRHYLKNKINRSQKIFLRYSTQWQWYYLEINPFNCVITLKYNILMAALSSELSYEIKTFSLDERGVASLFTFIPSTRKNKISYIQDQKIYLQKQINQKSKLGLKIASLLYQLHYSVADIPDELFLKLREPKEKSPIIIFLQKKLADLKAS
;
A
#
# COMPACT_ATOMS: atom_id res chain seq x y z
N MET A 1 -15.00 17.36 -1.98
CA MET A 1 -14.95 16.16 -2.84
C MET A 1 -16.29 15.86 -3.51
N CYS A 2 -17.39 15.63 -2.78
CA CYS A 2 -18.70 15.36 -3.40
C CYS A 2 -19.17 16.49 -4.35
N THR A 3 -19.10 17.76 -3.93
CA THR A 3 -19.40 18.91 -4.80
C THR A 3 -18.58 18.90 -6.09
N ALA A 4 -17.28 18.62 -5.97
CA ALA A 4 -16.39 18.52 -7.11
C ALA A 4 -16.78 17.39 -8.07
N LEU A 5 -17.19 16.23 -7.57
CA LEU A 5 -17.68 15.13 -8.40
C LEU A 5 -18.98 15.53 -9.14
N LYS A 6 -19.93 16.17 -8.44
CA LYS A 6 -21.17 16.68 -9.04
C LYS A 6 -20.92 17.70 -10.14
N ALA A 7 -20.01 18.64 -9.90
CA ALA A 7 -19.61 19.65 -10.90
C ALA A 7 -18.98 19.03 -12.16
N ASN A 8 -18.41 17.82 -12.04
CA ASN A 8 -17.89 17.05 -13.17
C ASN A 8 -18.93 16.08 -13.77
N GLY A 9 -20.22 16.28 -13.49
CA GLY A 9 -21.32 15.53 -14.09
C GLY A 9 -21.55 14.12 -13.51
N LEU A 10 -20.90 13.80 -12.38
CA LEU A 10 -21.10 12.51 -11.70
C LEU A 10 -22.20 12.61 -10.65
N ARG A 11 -23.07 11.59 -10.58
CA ARG A 11 -24.00 11.44 -9.46
C ARG A 11 -23.21 10.97 -8.25
N ALA A 12 -23.14 11.82 -7.24
CA ALA A 12 -22.43 11.55 -6.00
C ALA A 12 -23.30 11.95 -4.81
N ASP A 13 -23.38 11.12 -3.78
CA ASP A 13 -24.16 11.39 -2.57
C ASP A 13 -23.27 11.23 -1.35
N ILE A 14 -23.55 12.00 -0.29
CA ILE A 14 -22.80 11.98 0.96
C ILE A 14 -23.55 11.19 2.03
N GLU A 15 -22.81 10.55 2.93
CA GLU A 15 -23.36 9.85 4.10
C GLU A 15 -24.47 8.84 3.76
N VAL A 16 -24.25 8.05 2.70
CA VAL A 16 -25.28 7.14 2.19
C VAL A 16 -25.36 5.88 3.07
N PRO A 17 -26.50 5.59 3.71
CA PRO A 17 -26.68 4.34 4.43
C PRO A 17 -26.84 3.18 3.43
N LEU A 18 -26.18 2.06 3.71
CA LEU A 18 -26.15 0.85 2.90
C LEU A 18 -26.42 -0.37 3.78
N LEU A 19 -27.01 -1.43 3.18
CA LEU A 19 -27.36 -2.69 3.85
C LEU A 19 -28.07 -2.47 5.18
N ASP A 20 -29.25 -1.85 5.14
CA ASP A 20 -30.06 -1.58 6.33
C ASP A 20 -29.27 -0.88 7.45
N GLN A 21 -28.48 0.13 7.07
CA GLN A 21 -27.65 0.96 7.96
C GLN A 21 -26.44 0.24 8.60
N GLN A 22 -26.10 -0.98 8.17
CA GLN A 22 -24.87 -1.66 8.61
C GLN A 22 -23.59 -0.96 8.14
N LEU A 23 -23.70 -0.12 7.11
CA LEU A 23 -22.61 0.66 6.55
C LEU A 23 -23.11 2.05 6.17
N ARG A 24 -22.27 3.06 6.38
CA ARG A 24 -22.49 4.41 5.86
C ARG A 24 -21.28 4.79 5.01
N ALA A 25 -21.51 5.05 3.73
CA ALA A 25 -20.48 5.53 2.81
C ALA A 25 -20.33 7.04 2.96
N ASP A 26 -19.10 7.53 3.17
CA ASP A 26 -18.86 8.98 3.27
C ASP A 26 -19.21 9.69 1.97
N VAL A 27 -18.80 9.13 0.83
CA VAL A 27 -19.24 9.54 -0.51
C VAL A 27 -19.51 8.30 -1.35
N LEU A 28 -20.69 8.20 -1.96
CA LEU A 28 -21.05 7.17 -2.94
C LEU A 28 -21.19 7.81 -4.31
N VAL A 29 -20.57 7.23 -5.33
CA VAL A 29 -20.56 7.71 -6.71
C VAL A 29 -21.14 6.64 -7.62
N GLU A 30 -22.18 7.02 -8.37
CA GLU A 30 -22.87 6.18 -9.36
C GLU A 30 -23.27 4.79 -8.84
N ASN A 31 -23.51 4.65 -7.53
CA ASN A 31 -23.78 3.36 -6.85
C ASN A 31 -22.76 2.26 -7.13
N ARG A 32 -21.53 2.61 -7.52
CA ARG A 32 -20.48 1.67 -7.94
C ARG A 32 -19.14 1.92 -7.26
N LEU A 33 -18.90 3.14 -6.79
CA LEU A 33 -17.65 3.54 -6.19
C LEU A 33 -17.92 4.33 -4.91
N SER A 34 -17.31 3.94 -3.80
CA SER A 34 -17.35 4.68 -2.55
C SER A 34 -15.98 5.27 -2.24
N PHE A 35 -15.96 6.50 -1.77
CA PHE A 35 -14.80 7.11 -1.12
C PHE A 35 -15.04 7.19 0.38
N GLU A 36 -14.07 6.71 1.15
CA GLU A 36 -14.08 6.67 2.61
C GLU A 36 -12.96 7.55 3.15
N VAL A 37 -13.28 8.45 4.07
CA VAL A 37 -12.32 9.37 4.68
C VAL A 37 -11.95 8.89 6.08
N GLN A 38 -10.75 8.35 6.24
CA GLN A 38 -10.31 7.80 7.53
C GLN A 38 -9.26 8.68 8.20
N CYS A 39 -9.66 9.39 9.25
CA CYS A 39 -8.76 10.19 10.10
C CYS A 39 -8.41 9.51 11.44
N ALA A 40 -9.35 8.75 12.01
CA ALA A 40 -9.18 8.02 13.27
C ALA A 40 -8.46 6.66 13.07
N PRO A 41 -7.96 5.98 14.11
CA PRO A 41 -7.42 4.63 13.96
C PRO A 41 -8.54 3.69 13.49
N LEU A 42 -8.23 2.80 12.56
CA LEU A 42 -9.17 1.79 12.07
C LEU A 42 -8.56 0.41 12.30
N SER A 43 -9.31 -0.46 12.96
CA SER A 43 -8.82 -1.82 13.20
C SER A 43 -8.85 -2.64 11.90
N GLY A 44 -7.99 -3.65 11.81
CA GLY A 44 -8.00 -4.55 10.65
C GLY A 44 -9.31 -5.34 10.52
N ALA A 45 -9.97 -5.67 11.65
CA ALA A 45 -11.24 -6.37 11.66
C ALA A 45 -12.38 -5.48 11.14
N GLU A 46 -12.44 -4.23 11.60
CA GLU A 46 -13.44 -3.25 11.16
C GLU A 46 -13.26 -2.91 9.67
N PHE A 47 -12.02 -2.70 9.24
CA PHE A 47 -11.71 -2.52 7.82
C PHE A 47 -12.19 -3.73 6.98
N ALA A 48 -11.86 -4.94 7.40
CA ALA A 48 -12.24 -6.16 6.69
C ALA A 48 -13.75 -6.33 6.61
N HIS A 49 -14.46 -6.01 7.70
CA HIS A 49 -15.91 -6.01 7.75
C HIS A 49 -16.51 -5.01 6.74
N ARG A 50 -16.11 -3.73 6.80
CA ARG A 50 -16.60 -2.69 5.87
C ARG A 50 -16.29 -3.04 4.41
N HIS A 51 -15.07 -3.50 4.13
CA HIS A 51 -14.67 -3.92 2.79
C HIS A 51 -15.51 -5.11 2.29
N ALA A 52 -15.85 -6.07 3.15
CA ALA A 52 -16.71 -7.19 2.79
C ALA A 52 -18.16 -6.75 2.47
N LEU A 53 -18.69 -5.77 3.21
CA LEU A 53 -20.01 -5.19 2.95
C LEU A 53 -20.05 -4.48 1.58
N TYR A 54 -19.05 -3.66 1.26
CA TYR A 54 -18.92 -3.04 -0.06
C TYR A 54 -18.83 -4.08 -1.17
N LYS A 55 -18.00 -5.10 -0.98
CA LYS A 55 -17.85 -6.21 -1.94
C LYS A 55 -19.17 -6.94 -2.17
N LYS A 56 -19.98 -7.18 -1.13
CA LYS A 56 -21.31 -7.80 -1.24
C LYS A 56 -22.25 -6.95 -2.12
N LEU A 57 -22.14 -5.63 -2.03
CA LEU A 57 -22.89 -4.67 -2.86
C LEU A 57 -22.30 -4.45 -4.25
N GLN A 58 -21.17 -5.10 -4.59
CA GLN A 58 -20.41 -4.86 -5.81
C GLN A 58 -19.97 -3.38 -5.97
N ILE A 59 -19.80 -2.70 -4.84
CA ILE A 59 -19.27 -1.34 -4.77
C ILE A 59 -17.78 -1.43 -4.52
N LYS A 60 -16.99 -0.72 -5.32
CA LYS A 60 -15.55 -0.56 -5.08
C LYS A 60 -15.34 0.50 -4.00
N ASP A 61 -14.52 0.24 -3.00
CA ASP A 61 -14.17 1.20 -1.96
C ASP A 61 -12.74 1.74 -2.14
N ILE A 62 -12.60 3.07 -2.11
CA ILE A 62 -11.34 3.79 -2.12
C ILE A 62 -11.22 4.57 -0.80
N TRP A 63 -10.11 4.37 -0.10
CA TRP A 63 -9.86 5.03 1.18
C TRP A 63 -8.92 6.21 0.98
N ILE A 64 -9.28 7.33 1.58
CA ILE A 64 -8.53 8.58 1.61
C ILE A 64 -8.23 8.86 3.08
N VAL A 65 -6.95 8.92 3.45
CA VAL A 65 -6.59 8.95 4.86
C VAL A 65 -6.11 10.32 5.32
N GLY A 66 -6.38 10.64 6.59
CA GLY A 66 -5.87 11.86 7.24
C GLY A 66 -4.43 11.72 7.76
N LYS A 67 -3.88 12.84 8.26
CA LYS A 67 -2.47 13.01 8.69
C LYS A 67 -1.91 11.88 9.55
N ARG A 68 -2.73 11.29 10.43
CA ARG A 68 -2.33 10.16 11.30
C ARG A 68 -1.81 8.95 10.52
N HIS A 69 -2.33 8.73 9.32
CA HIS A 69 -2.05 7.55 8.50
C HIS A 69 -1.17 7.84 7.30
N TYR A 70 -0.63 9.05 7.17
CA TYR A 70 0.22 9.41 6.04
C TYR A 70 1.42 8.48 5.94
N LEU A 71 1.69 8.03 4.71
CA LEU A 71 2.91 7.30 4.39
C LEU A 71 4.10 8.23 4.55
N LYS A 72 5.15 7.71 5.16
CA LYS A 72 6.48 8.32 5.16
C LYS A 72 7.41 7.37 4.41
N ASN A 73 8.69 7.33 4.79
CA ASN A 73 9.67 6.43 4.21
C ASN A 73 9.40 4.95 4.52
N LYS A 74 8.54 4.63 5.50
CA LYS A 74 8.21 3.25 5.88
C LYS A 74 6.71 3.08 6.02
N ILE A 75 6.22 1.89 5.71
CA ILE A 75 4.83 1.49 5.93
C ILE A 75 4.69 0.57 7.14
N ASN A 76 3.68 0.84 7.96
CA ASN A 76 3.31 -0.04 9.08
C ASN A 76 2.12 -0.95 8.70
N ARG A 77 1.77 -1.88 9.60
CA ARG A 77 0.70 -2.85 9.34
C ARG A 77 -0.68 -2.20 9.19
N SER A 78 -0.99 -1.18 9.98
CA SER A 78 -2.30 -0.51 9.93
C SER A 78 -2.47 0.32 8.65
N GLN A 79 -1.40 0.88 8.09
CA GLN A 79 -1.45 1.61 6.81
C GLN A 79 -1.69 0.67 5.61
N LYS A 80 -1.18 -0.56 5.64
CA LYS A 80 -1.28 -1.49 4.50
C LYS A 80 -2.72 -1.79 4.06
N ILE A 81 -3.71 -1.64 4.94
CA ILE A 81 -5.11 -1.91 4.62
C ILE A 81 -5.68 -0.87 3.64
N PHE A 82 -5.18 0.37 3.66
CA PHE A 82 -5.65 1.45 2.80
C PHE A 82 -5.00 1.46 1.41
N LEU A 83 -3.94 0.67 1.18
CA LEU A 83 -3.34 0.52 -0.13
C LEU A 83 -4.35 -0.04 -1.14
N ARG A 84 -4.36 0.56 -2.33
CA ARG A 84 -5.19 0.13 -3.47
C ARG A 84 -4.32 -0.09 -4.70
N TYR A 85 -4.88 -0.77 -5.68
CA TYR A 85 -4.22 -1.03 -6.96
C TYR A 85 -5.09 -0.56 -8.11
N SER A 86 -4.47 0.05 -9.12
CA SER A 86 -5.04 0.28 -10.44
C SER A 86 -3.95 0.11 -11.50
N THR A 87 -4.31 -0.22 -12.73
CA THR A 87 -3.32 -0.32 -13.83
C THR A 87 -2.63 1.04 -14.09
N GLN A 88 -3.37 2.13 -13.94
CA GLN A 88 -2.90 3.50 -14.15
C GLN A 88 -1.90 3.97 -13.09
N TRP A 89 -2.13 3.66 -11.81
CA TRP A 89 -1.30 4.15 -10.70
C TRP A 89 -0.45 3.07 -10.03
N GLN A 90 -0.62 1.80 -10.44
CA GLN A 90 -0.09 0.62 -9.75
C GLN A 90 -0.59 0.60 -8.30
N TRP A 91 0.24 0.16 -7.35
CA TRP A 91 -0.06 0.37 -5.94
C TRP A 91 -0.06 1.86 -5.61
N TYR A 92 -1.15 2.32 -4.99
CA TYR A 92 -1.35 3.71 -4.65
C TYR A 92 -2.00 3.90 -3.28
N TYR A 93 -1.92 5.14 -2.79
CA TYR A 93 -2.39 5.59 -1.50
C TYR A 93 -2.85 7.04 -1.62
N LEU A 94 -4.01 7.37 -1.06
CA LEU A 94 -4.58 8.71 -1.09
C LEU A 94 -4.55 9.34 0.30
N GLU A 95 -4.05 10.55 0.36
CA GLU A 95 -3.95 11.36 1.58
C GLU A 95 -4.72 12.65 1.40
N ILE A 96 -5.44 13.09 2.43
CA ILE A 96 -6.18 14.37 2.41
C ILE A 96 -5.69 15.30 3.51
N ASN A 97 -5.30 16.51 3.10
CA ASN A 97 -5.02 17.60 4.02
C ASN A 97 -6.12 18.67 3.89
N PRO A 98 -7.14 18.66 4.76
CA PRO A 98 -8.23 19.62 4.69
C PRO A 98 -7.75 21.05 5.03
N PHE A 99 -6.73 21.20 5.87
CA PHE A 99 -6.20 22.53 6.24
C PHE A 99 -5.54 23.25 5.07
N ASN A 100 -4.89 22.48 4.18
CA ASN A 100 -4.27 23.02 2.97
C ASN A 100 -5.17 22.85 1.74
N CYS A 101 -6.41 22.36 1.90
CA CYS A 101 -7.34 22.05 0.81
C CYS A 101 -6.69 21.24 -0.33
N VAL A 102 -5.98 20.15 0.00
CA VAL A 102 -5.34 19.28 -1.00
C VAL A 102 -5.60 17.80 -0.78
N ILE A 103 -5.63 17.06 -1.89
CA ILE A 103 -5.52 15.60 -1.94
C ILE A 103 -4.18 15.22 -2.59
N THR A 104 -3.48 14.29 -1.96
CA THR A 104 -2.17 13.82 -2.40
C THR A 104 -2.28 12.36 -2.81
N LEU A 105 -1.92 12.09 -4.06
CA LEU A 105 -1.72 10.75 -4.59
C LEU A 105 -0.27 10.34 -4.39
N LYS A 106 -0.06 9.26 -3.64
CA LYS A 106 1.19 8.49 -3.66
C LYS A 106 0.97 7.27 -4.53
N TYR A 107 1.76 7.10 -5.57
CA TYR A 107 1.55 6.08 -6.60
C TYR A 107 2.86 5.41 -6.99
N ASN A 108 2.77 4.34 -7.79
CA ASN A 108 3.92 3.50 -8.13
C ASN A 108 4.62 3.00 -6.84
N ILE A 109 3.82 2.63 -5.83
CA ILE A 109 4.34 2.29 -4.50
C ILE A 109 4.98 0.91 -4.54
N LEU A 110 6.28 0.87 -4.30
CA LEU A 110 7.04 -0.36 -4.07
C LEU A 110 7.68 -0.36 -2.68
N MET A 111 8.03 -1.54 -2.21
CA MET A 111 8.78 -1.76 -0.99
C MET A 111 10.17 -2.28 -1.29
N ALA A 112 11.13 -1.96 -0.43
CA ALA A 112 12.44 -2.62 -0.42
C ALA A 112 12.29 -4.15 -0.24
N ALA A 113 13.28 -4.88 -0.75
CA ALA A 113 13.31 -6.35 -0.75
C ALA A 113 13.03 -6.94 0.64
N LEU A 114 13.66 -6.38 1.69
CA LEU A 114 13.55 -6.89 3.06
C LEU A 114 12.76 -5.98 3.99
N SER A 115 13.03 -4.68 3.94
CA SER A 115 12.53 -3.74 4.94
C SER A 115 11.11 -3.27 4.63
N SER A 116 10.55 -2.48 5.54
CA SER A 116 9.29 -1.78 5.33
C SER A 116 9.43 -0.45 4.58
N GLU A 117 10.63 -0.15 4.08
CA GLU A 117 10.92 1.08 3.35
C GLU A 117 10.17 1.13 2.03
N LEU A 118 9.69 2.32 1.69
CA LEU A 118 8.87 2.58 0.53
C LEU A 118 9.63 3.41 -0.52
N SER A 119 9.37 3.10 -1.78
CA SER A 119 9.61 3.97 -2.92
C SER A 119 8.26 4.31 -3.55
N TYR A 120 8.02 5.58 -3.84
CA TYR A 120 6.81 6.03 -4.52
C TYR A 120 7.01 7.43 -5.10
N GLU A 121 6.11 7.79 -6.00
CA GLU A 121 6.00 9.13 -6.54
C GLU A 121 4.81 9.86 -5.92
N ILE A 122 4.85 11.19 -5.96
CA ILE A 122 3.84 12.05 -5.31
C ILE A 122 3.27 13.00 -6.35
N LYS A 123 1.94 13.12 -6.39
CA LYS A 123 1.25 14.20 -7.08
C LYS A 123 0.18 14.78 -6.16
N THR A 124 0.16 16.10 -6.02
CA THR A 124 -0.80 16.82 -5.20
C THR A 124 -1.79 17.55 -6.09
N PHE A 125 -3.05 17.58 -5.67
CA PHE A 125 -4.16 18.24 -6.35
C PHE A 125 -4.93 19.09 -5.34
N SER A 126 -5.51 20.19 -5.80
CA SER A 126 -6.46 20.97 -4.99
C SER A 126 -7.71 20.15 -4.68
N LEU A 127 -8.34 20.43 -3.54
CA LEU A 127 -9.61 19.84 -3.11
C LEU A 127 -10.80 20.65 -3.64
N ASP A 128 -10.65 21.22 -4.84
CA ASP A 128 -11.71 21.90 -5.58
C ASP A 128 -12.15 21.05 -6.79
N GLU A 129 -13.09 21.57 -7.57
CA GLU A 129 -13.68 20.88 -8.73
C GLU A 129 -12.63 20.50 -9.77
N ARG A 130 -11.71 21.42 -10.07
CA ARG A 130 -10.66 21.23 -11.08
C ARG A 130 -9.59 20.26 -10.59
N GLY A 131 -9.18 20.35 -9.34
CA GLY A 131 -8.16 19.48 -8.74
C GLY A 131 -8.64 18.04 -8.60
N VAL A 132 -9.89 17.84 -8.18
CA VAL A 132 -10.50 16.50 -8.12
C VAL A 132 -10.66 15.91 -9.52
N ALA A 133 -11.09 16.69 -10.52
CA ALA A 133 -11.13 16.23 -11.91
C ALA A 133 -9.73 15.84 -12.42
N SER A 134 -8.73 16.68 -12.11
CA SER A 134 -7.33 16.45 -12.46
C SER A 134 -6.77 15.19 -11.80
N LEU A 135 -7.17 14.88 -10.57
CA LEU A 135 -6.78 13.63 -9.89
C LEU A 135 -7.25 12.42 -10.70
N PHE A 136 -8.54 12.36 -11.08
CA PHE A 136 -9.08 11.19 -11.78
C PHE A 136 -8.57 11.02 -13.21
N THR A 137 -8.17 12.12 -13.85
CA THR A 137 -7.62 12.11 -15.21
C THR A 137 -6.08 12.03 -15.23
N PHE A 138 -5.43 12.01 -14.07
CA PHE A 138 -3.97 12.04 -13.99
C PHE A 138 -3.31 10.74 -14.46
N ILE A 139 -2.60 10.81 -15.58
CA ILE A 139 -1.78 9.72 -16.12
C ILE A 139 -0.30 10.06 -15.88
N PRO A 140 0.45 9.25 -15.12
CA PRO A 140 1.88 9.45 -14.93
C PRO A 140 2.65 9.30 -16.25
N SER A 141 3.52 10.27 -16.57
CA SER A 141 4.32 10.26 -17.80
C SER A 141 5.58 9.39 -17.71
N THR A 142 6.18 9.31 -16.52
CA THR A 142 7.31 8.41 -16.23
C THR A 142 7.13 7.82 -14.85
N ARG A 143 7.80 6.70 -14.59
CA ARG A 143 7.77 6.03 -13.29
C ARG A 143 9.20 5.81 -12.81
N LYS A 144 9.55 6.40 -11.68
CA LYS A 144 10.90 6.28 -11.11
C LYS A 144 10.80 5.70 -9.71
N ASN A 145 11.64 4.72 -9.43
CA ASN A 145 11.71 4.13 -8.10
C ASN A 145 13.11 4.29 -7.52
N LYS A 146 13.16 4.71 -6.25
CA LYS A 146 14.39 4.78 -5.48
C LYS A 146 14.76 3.36 -5.06
N ILE A 147 15.98 2.95 -5.42
CA ILE A 147 16.56 1.67 -5.02
C ILE A 147 17.52 1.94 -3.86
N SER A 148 17.48 1.10 -2.82
CA SER A 148 18.47 1.16 -1.73
C SER A 148 19.79 0.51 -2.15
N TYR A 149 20.89 0.91 -1.52
CA TYR A 149 22.17 0.24 -1.73
C TYR A 149 22.17 -1.18 -1.15
N ILE A 150 22.83 -2.12 -1.83
CA ILE A 150 22.95 -3.54 -1.39
C ILE A 150 23.50 -3.62 0.02
N GLN A 151 24.55 -2.84 0.31
CA GLN A 151 25.23 -2.87 1.59
C GLN A 151 24.29 -2.47 2.74
N ASP A 152 23.45 -1.45 2.55
CA ASP A 152 22.47 -1.04 3.55
C ASP A 152 21.43 -2.13 3.82
N GLN A 153 21.00 -2.85 2.78
CA GLN A 153 20.05 -3.96 2.92
C GLN A 153 20.68 -5.17 3.61
N LYS A 154 21.96 -5.48 3.35
CA LYS A 154 22.71 -6.53 4.07
C LYS A 154 22.90 -6.18 5.54
N ILE A 155 23.31 -4.94 5.85
CA ILE A 155 23.42 -4.44 7.23
C ILE A 155 22.06 -4.52 7.94
N TYR A 156 20.99 -4.12 7.25
CA TYR A 156 19.64 -4.25 7.78
C TYR A 156 19.28 -5.71 8.10
N LEU A 157 19.57 -6.65 7.19
CA LEU A 157 19.31 -8.07 7.42
C LEU A 157 20.07 -8.59 8.64
N GLN A 158 21.37 -8.30 8.74
CA GLN A 158 22.19 -8.72 9.87
C GLN A 158 21.64 -8.18 11.19
N LYS A 159 21.24 -6.91 11.20
CA LYS A 159 20.56 -6.30 12.36
C LYS A 159 19.27 -7.04 12.72
N GLN A 160 18.43 -7.39 11.73
CA GLN A 160 17.19 -8.13 11.97
C GLN A 160 17.43 -9.52 12.56
N ILE A 161 18.49 -10.22 12.12
CA ILE A 161 18.91 -11.53 12.63
C ILE A 161 19.41 -11.40 14.08
N ASN A 162 20.34 -10.48 14.33
CA ASN A 162 20.92 -10.26 15.67
C ASN A 162 19.84 -9.87 16.70
N GLN A 163 18.86 -9.06 16.28
CA GLN A 163 17.74 -8.65 17.13
C GLN A 163 16.65 -9.73 17.27
N LYS A 164 16.78 -10.88 16.61
CA LYS A 164 15.78 -11.96 16.61
C LYS A 164 14.37 -11.46 16.27
N SER A 165 14.30 -10.48 15.36
CA SER A 165 13.01 -10.01 14.83
C SER A 165 12.27 -11.15 14.12
N LYS A 166 10.95 -11.03 13.95
CA LYS A 166 10.16 -12.03 13.20
C LYS A 166 10.72 -12.29 11.80
N LEU A 167 11.19 -11.24 11.11
CA LEU A 167 11.82 -11.36 9.79
C LEU A 167 13.19 -12.05 9.90
N GLY A 168 14.03 -11.60 10.83
CA GLY A 168 15.37 -12.14 11.06
C GLY A 168 15.38 -13.61 11.44
N LEU A 169 14.54 -14.02 12.40
CA LEU A 169 14.41 -15.44 12.79
C LEU A 169 13.97 -16.31 11.62
N LYS A 170 13.02 -15.82 10.81
CA LYS A 170 12.56 -16.55 9.63
C LYS A 170 13.68 -16.76 8.61
N ILE A 171 14.45 -15.71 8.31
CA ILE A 171 15.56 -15.82 7.34
C ILE A 171 16.71 -16.65 7.92
N ALA A 172 17.09 -16.44 9.19
CA ALA A 172 18.14 -17.21 9.86
C ALA A 172 17.82 -18.71 9.88
N SER A 173 16.57 -19.09 10.15
CA SER A 173 16.13 -20.49 10.11
C SER A 173 16.23 -21.12 8.72
N LEU A 174 15.93 -20.36 7.66
CA LEU A 174 16.06 -20.83 6.28
C LEU A 174 17.54 -20.98 5.88
N LEU A 175 18.37 -20.01 6.24
CA LEU A 175 19.82 -20.05 5.99
C LEU A 175 20.46 -21.25 6.69
N TYR A 176 20.12 -21.48 7.96
CA TYR A 176 20.63 -22.60 8.74
C TYR A 176 20.31 -23.96 8.10
N GLN A 177 19.06 -24.17 7.67
CA GLN A 177 18.66 -25.43 7.00
C GLN A 177 19.36 -25.66 5.65
N LEU A 178 19.81 -24.58 5.00
CA LEU A 178 20.52 -24.63 3.73
C LEU A 178 22.05 -24.70 3.91
N HIS A 179 22.55 -24.61 5.15
CA HIS A 179 23.96 -24.36 5.44
C HIS A 179 24.51 -23.10 4.73
N TYR A 180 23.65 -22.09 4.55
CA TYR A 180 23.99 -20.82 3.93
C TYR A 180 24.28 -19.74 4.98
N SER A 181 25.01 -18.74 4.53
CA SER A 181 25.22 -17.45 5.18
C SER A 181 24.51 -16.33 4.41
N VAL A 182 24.53 -15.11 4.93
CA VAL A 182 24.01 -13.93 4.22
C VAL A 182 24.79 -13.67 2.91
N ALA A 183 26.06 -14.08 2.84
CA ALA A 183 26.89 -13.90 1.65
C ALA A 183 26.45 -14.80 0.48
N ASP A 184 25.75 -15.90 0.76
CA ASP A 184 25.25 -16.84 -0.26
C ASP A 184 23.94 -16.36 -0.89
N ILE A 185 23.37 -15.25 -0.42
CA ILE A 185 22.19 -14.62 -1.03
C ILE A 185 22.66 -13.74 -2.19
N PRO A 186 22.17 -13.96 -3.43
CA PRO A 186 22.55 -13.14 -4.57
C PRO A 186 22.23 -11.64 -4.39
N ASP A 187 23.19 -10.79 -4.77
CA ASP A 187 23.15 -9.34 -4.53
C ASP A 187 21.97 -8.65 -5.23
N GLU A 188 21.61 -9.12 -6.43
CA GLU A 188 20.49 -8.60 -7.20
C GLU A 188 19.15 -8.74 -6.47
N LEU A 189 19.01 -9.71 -5.55
CA LEU A 189 17.79 -9.88 -4.76
C LEU A 189 17.60 -8.77 -3.73
N PHE A 190 18.68 -8.12 -3.27
CA PHE A 190 18.61 -7.00 -2.34
C PHE A 190 18.16 -5.71 -3.03
N LEU A 191 18.42 -5.59 -4.35
CA LEU A 191 17.99 -4.47 -5.18
C LEU A 191 16.55 -4.62 -5.68
N LYS A 192 16.00 -5.84 -5.67
CA LYS A 192 14.67 -6.14 -6.19
C LYS A 192 13.58 -5.54 -5.30
N LEU A 193 13.06 -4.40 -5.73
CA LEU A 193 11.84 -3.83 -5.18
C LEU A 193 10.67 -4.79 -5.38
N ARG A 194 9.76 -4.81 -4.42
CA ARG A 194 8.60 -5.71 -4.40
C ARG A 194 7.32 -4.93 -4.16
N GLU A 195 6.20 -5.51 -4.56
CA GLU A 195 4.92 -4.88 -4.25
C GLU A 195 4.61 -4.92 -2.74
N PRO A 196 3.79 -3.99 -2.21
CA PRO A 196 3.58 -3.88 -0.77
C PRO A 196 2.99 -5.11 -0.06
N LYS A 197 2.24 -5.93 -0.82
CA LYS A 197 1.61 -7.17 -0.35
C LYS A 197 2.38 -8.44 -0.74
N GLU A 198 3.44 -8.32 -1.54
CA GLU A 198 4.28 -9.45 -1.92
C GLU A 198 5.25 -9.85 -0.81
N LYS A 199 5.63 -11.13 -0.82
CA LYS A 199 6.69 -11.65 0.04
C LYS A 199 8.05 -11.10 -0.41
N SER A 200 9.00 -11.08 0.52
CA SER A 200 10.39 -10.72 0.20
C SER A 200 10.96 -11.66 -0.89
N PRO A 201 11.62 -11.13 -1.93
CA PRO A 201 12.27 -11.96 -2.95
C PRO A 201 13.34 -12.88 -2.35
N ILE A 202 14.03 -12.44 -1.29
CA ILE A 202 15.03 -13.25 -0.57
C ILE A 202 14.36 -14.44 0.14
N ILE A 203 13.21 -14.22 0.77
CA ILE A 203 12.45 -15.32 1.39
C ILE A 203 12.00 -16.32 0.32
N ILE A 204 11.50 -15.84 -0.82
CA ILE A 204 11.06 -16.71 -1.92
C ILE A 204 12.23 -17.55 -2.43
N PHE A 205 13.39 -16.93 -2.65
CA PHE A 205 14.61 -17.61 -3.09
C PHE A 205 15.04 -18.72 -2.12
N LEU A 206 15.18 -18.40 -0.84
CA LEU A 206 15.61 -19.37 0.17
C LEU A 206 14.60 -20.51 0.34
N GLN A 207 13.29 -20.21 0.30
CA GLN A 207 12.25 -21.24 0.37
C GLN A 207 12.31 -22.18 -0.83
N LYS A 208 12.55 -21.66 -2.03
CA LYS A 208 12.71 -22.48 -3.23
C LYS A 208 13.93 -23.39 -3.12
N LYS A 209 15.09 -22.84 -2.74
CA LYS A 209 16.32 -23.64 -2.55
C LYS A 209 16.15 -24.76 -1.54
N LEU A 210 15.42 -24.50 -0.45
CA LEU A 210 15.15 -25.51 0.56
C LEU A 210 14.19 -26.59 0.06
N ALA A 211 13.22 -26.24 -0.79
CA ALA A 211 12.34 -27.22 -1.42
C ALA A 211 13.12 -28.11 -2.41
N ASP A 212 13.99 -27.51 -3.22
CA ASP A 212 14.84 -28.23 -4.17
C ASP A 212 15.76 -29.24 -3.44
N LEU A 213 16.39 -28.84 -2.32
CA LEU A 213 17.24 -29.71 -1.49
C LEU A 213 16.48 -30.90 -0.87
N LYS A 214 15.19 -30.75 -0.59
CA LYS A 214 14.35 -31.82 -0.01
C LYS A 214 13.81 -32.78 -1.07
N ALA A 215 13.85 -32.39 -2.35
CA ALA A 215 13.37 -33.18 -3.47
C ALA A 215 14.50 -34.00 -4.13
N SER A 216 15.76 -33.65 -3.86
CA SER A 216 16.98 -34.40 -4.20
C SER A 216 17.34 -35.43 -3.14
#